data_AF-A0A8E8V1T0-F1
#
_entry.id   AF-A0A8E8V1T0-F1
#
_cell.length_a   1.000
_cell.length_b   1.000
_cell.length_c   1.000
_cell.angle_alpha   90.00
_cell.angle_beta   90.00
_cell.angle_gamma   90.00
#
_symmetry.space_group_name_H-M   'P 1'
#
loop_
_entity.id
_entity.type
_entity.pdbx_description
1 polymer ?
#
loop_
_entity_poly.entity_id
_entity_poly.type
_entity_poly.pdbx_seq_one_letter_code
_entity_poly.pdbx_strand_id
1 'polypeptide(L)'
;MDGATLCNCALEELRLVFGPLGDQLHAQLRDLTPRGTHLWEFIRDILIHPELNEGLMKWENRHEGVFKFLRSEAVAQLWGQKKKNSNMTYEKLSRAMRYYYKREILERVDGRRLVYKFGKNSSGWKEEEVLQSRN
;
A
#
# COMPACT_ATOMS: atom_id res chain seq x y z
N MET A 1 -17.78 -17.54 6.66
CA MET A 1 -16.84 -16.42 6.47
C MET A 1 -17.42 -15.21 7.15
N ASP A 2 -16.68 -14.55 8.03
CA ASP A 2 -17.12 -13.28 8.62
C ASP A 2 -16.80 -12.09 7.69
N GLY A 3 -17.39 -10.93 7.96
CA GLY A 3 -17.25 -9.74 7.12
C GLY A 3 -15.81 -9.22 7.00
N ALA A 4 -14.98 -9.41 8.03
CA ALA A 4 -13.57 -9.02 7.99
C ALA A 4 -12.75 -9.95 7.09
N THR A 5 -13.09 -11.25 7.08
CA THR A 5 -12.46 -12.24 6.20
C THR A 5 -12.81 -11.98 4.74
N LEU A 6 -14.07 -11.63 4.43
CA LEU A 6 -14.50 -11.29 3.07
C LEU A 6 -13.77 -10.05 2.52
N CYS A 7 -13.60 -9.03 3.36
CA CYS A 7 -12.90 -7.79 3.00
C CYS A 7 -11.41 -7.96 2.65
N ASN A 8 -10.75 -9.05 3.10
CA ASN A 8 -9.33 -9.30 2.85
C ASN A 8 -9.10 -10.49 1.90
N CYS A 9 -10.17 -11.08 1.37
CA CYS A 9 -10.15 -12.26 0.51
C CYS A 9 -9.69 -11.88 -0.90
N ALA A 10 -8.86 -12.73 -1.53
CA ALA A 10 -8.43 -12.47 -2.90
C ALA A 10 -9.62 -12.59 -3.87
N LEU A 11 -9.60 -11.83 -4.98
CA LEU A 11 -10.68 -11.87 -5.96
C LEU A 11 -10.95 -13.30 -6.48
N GLU A 12 -9.90 -14.10 -6.66
CA GLU A 12 -9.99 -15.50 -7.08
C GLU A 12 -10.70 -16.39 -6.06
N GLU A 13 -10.49 -16.15 -4.76
CA GLU A 13 -11.20 -16.86 -3.69
C GLU A 13 -12.68 -16.46 -3.63
N LEU A 14 -12.98 -15.17 -3.82
CA LEU A 14 -14.36 -14.69 -3.88
C LEU A 14 -15.10 -15.22 -5.13
N ARG A 15 -14.42 -15.36 -6.28
CA ARG A 15 -14.99 -16.00 -7.47
C ARG A 15 -15.23 -17.49 -7.27
N LEU A 16 -14.36 -18.19 -6.53
CA LEU A 16 -14.57 -19.61 -6.21
C LEU A 16 -15.81 -19.83 -5.33
N VAL A 17 -16.12 -18.90 -4.42
CA VAL A 17 -17.26 -19.02 -3.50
C VAL A 17 -18.55 -18.45 -4.08
N PHE A 18 -18.48 -17.31 -4.79
CA PHE A 18 -19.64 -16.54 -5.23
C PHE A 18 -19.81 -16.48 -6.76
N GLY A 19 -18.94 -17.14 -7.53
CA GLY A 19 -18.98 -17.12 -8.99
C GLY A 19 -18.83 -15.70 -9.56
N PRO A 20 -19.57 -15.34 -10.63
CA PRO A 20 -19.55 -13.98 -11.21
C PRO A 20 -19.96 -12.88 -10.23
N LEU A 21 -20.75 -13.20 -9.20
CA LEU A 21 -21.13 -12.25 -8.15
C LEU A 21 -19.92 -11.89 -7.26
N GLY A 22 -18.87 -12.72 -7.24
CA GLY A 22 -17.61 -12.44 -6.56
C GLY A 22 -16.92 -11.18 -7.08
N ASP A 23 -17.08 -10.83 -8.36
CA ASP A 23 -16.53 -9.60 -8.94
C ASP A 23 -17.22 -8.34 -8.38
N GLN A 24 -18.55 -8.35 -8.31
CA GLN A 24 -19.33 -7.26 -7.71
C GLN A 24 -19.08 -7.16 -6.21
N LEU A 25 -19.04 -8.30 -5.52
CA LEU A 25 -18.79 -8.34 -4.09
C LEU A 25 -17.37 -7.81 -3.76
N HIS A 26 -16.35 -8.20 -4.52
CA HIS A 26 -14.99 -7.68 -4.35
C HIS A 26 -14.89 -6.18 -4.64
N ALA A 27 -15.65 -5.64 -5.59
CA ALA A 27 -15.72 -4.20 -5.83
C ALA A 27 -16.35 -3.47 -4.63
N GLN A 28 -17.51 -3.93 -4.15
CA GLN A 28 -18.19 -3.31 -3.01
C GLN A 28 -17.40 -3.45 -1.70
N LEU A 29 -16.76 -4.61 -1.47
CA LEU A 29 -15.94 -4.82 -0.28
C LEU A 29 -14.67 -3.96 -0.28
N ARG A 30 -14.08 -3.68 -1.45
CA ARG A 30 -12.97 -2.71 -1.56
C ARG A 30 -13.38 -1.30 -1.15
N ASP A 31 -14.61 -0.90 -1.46
CA ASP A 31 -15.16 0.39 -1.05
C ASP A 31 -15.54 0.44 0.44
N LEU A 32 -15.91 -0.72 1.02
CA LEU A 32 -16.26 -0.86 2.45
C LEU A 32 -15.04 -1.06 3.35
N THR A 33 -13.92 -1.57 2.82
CA THR A 33 -12.64 -1.49 3.52
C THR A 33 -12.17 -0.05 3.52
N PRO A 34 -11.80 0.54 4.67
CA PRO A 34 -11.20 1.87 4.67
C PRO A 34 -9.99 1.85 3.72
N ARG A 35 -10.03 2.65 2.65
CA ARG A 35 -8.92 2.84 1.72
C ARG A 35 -7.59 2.88 2.51
N GLY A 36 -6.66 1.99 2.16
CA GLY A 36 -5.37 1.82 2.85
C GLY A 36 -5.33 0.73 3.93
N THR A 37 -5.88 -0.47 3.66
CA THR A 37 -5.68 -1.64 4.53
C THR A 37 -4.29 -2.23 4.37
N HIS A 38 -3.66 -2.10 3.20
CA HIS A 38 -2.32 -2.62 2.97
C HIS A 38 -1.23 -1.55 3.18
N LEU A 39 -0.07 -1.98 3.69
CA LEU A 39 1.05 -1.09 3.96
C LEU A 39 1.52 -0.33 2.70
N TRP A 40 1.52 -0.99 1.53
CA TRP A 40 1.98 -0.36 0.30
C TRP A 40 1.02 0.75 -0.18
N GLU A 41 -0.28 0.58 0.03
CA GLU A 41 -1.30 1.59 -0.25
C GLU A 41 -1.16 2.77 0.70
N PHE A 42 -0.97 2.51 2.00
CA PHE A 42 -0.70 3.55 2.99
C PHE A 42 0.54 4.39 2.62
N ILE A 43 1.62 3.75 2.19
CA ILE A 43 2.84 4.44 1.75
C ILE A 43 2.59 5.27 0.50
N ARG A 44 1.90 4.70 -0.50
CA ARG A 44 1.49 5.41 -1.71
C ARG A 44 0.68 6.64 -1.36
N ASP A 45 -0.33 6.49 -0.50
CA ASP A 45 -1.26 7.55 -0.14
C ASP A 45 -0.51 8.73 0.49
N ILE A 46 0.46 8.50 1.39
CA ILE A 46 1.34 9.57 1.89
C ILE A 46 2.11 10.24 0.74
N LEU A 47 2.65 9.48 -0.20
CA LEU A 47 3.47 10.02 -1.29
C LEU A 47 2.69 10.83 -2.33
N ILE A 48 1.39 10.56 -2.52
CA ILE A 48 0.53 11.24 -3.50
C ILE A 48 -0.33 12.36 -2.90
N HIS A 49 -0.45 12.41 -1.57
CA HIS A 49 -1.17 13.42 -0.81
C HIS A 49 -0.20 14.30 -0.02
N PRO A 50 0.29 15.43 -0.59
CA PRO A 50 1.24 16.32 0.06
C PRO A 50 0.75 16.82 1.43
N GLU A 51 -0.56 16.98 1.59
CA GLU A 51 -1.22 17.37 2.84
C GLU A 51 -1.03 16.36 3.98
N LEU A 52 -0.76 15.09 3.65
CA LEU A 52 -0.42 14.03 4.61
C LEU A 52 1.09 13.87 4.80
N ASN A 53 1.90 14.52 3.96
CA ASN A 53 3.32 14.29 3.84
C ASN A 53 4.13 15.46 4.42
N GLU A 54 4.15 15.54 5.75
CA GLU A 54 4.95 16.51 6.52
C GLU A 54 6.46 16.17 6.50
N GLY A 55 7.04 15.99 5.31
CA GLY A 55 8.44 15.60 5.13
C GLY A 55 8.73 14.16 5.59
N LEU A 56 7.73 13.29 5.55
CA LEU A 56 7.84 11.89 5.97
C LEU A 56 8.61 11.06 4.93
N MET A 57 8.25 11.24 3.66
CA MET A 57 8.78 10.50 2.53
C MET A 57 8.85 11.39 1.30
N LYS A 58 9.65 11.00 0.31
CA LYS A 58 9.70 11.70 -0.98
C LYS A 58 9.89 10.74 -2.14
N TRP A 59 9.48 11.20 -3.32
CA TRP A 59 9.92 10.60 -4.58
C TRP A 59 11.40 10.89 -4.80
N GLU A 60 12.16 9.86 -5.16
CA GLU A 60 13.50 9.98 -5.73
C GLU A 60 13.43 9.95 -7.26
N ASN A 61 12.50 9.16 -7.80
CA ASN A 61 12.08 9.21 -9.19
C ASN A 61 10.57 8.90 -9.26
N ARG A 62 9.75 9.93 -9.54
CA ARG A 62 8.29 9.78 -9.59
C ARG A 62 7.83 8.90 -10.76
N HIS A 63 8.48 9.03 -11.90
CA HIS A 63 8.13 8.27 -13.11
C HIS A 63 8.39 6.77 -12.93
N GLU A 64 9.52 6.41 -12.33
CA GLU A 64 9.88 5.00 -12.06
C GLU A 64 9.28 4.44 -10.77
N GLY A 65 8.59 5.26 -9.97
CA GLY A 65 8.01 4.84 -8.71
C GLY A 65 9.04 4.61 -7.60
N VAL A 66 10.20 5.24 -7.68
CA VAL A 66 11.27 5.14 -6.66
C VAL A 66 11.05 6.21 -5.59
N PHE A 67 10.99 5.78 -4.34
CA PHE A 67 10.74 6.66 -3.19
C PHE A 67 11.70 6.37 -2.03
N LYS A 68 11.83 7.33 -1.12
CA LYS A 68 12.71 7.27 0.03
C LYS A 68 11.99 7.70 1.30
N PHE A 69 12.23 6.97 2.39
CA PHE A 69 11.84 7.40 3.72
C PHE A 69 12.80 8.47 4.22
N LEU A 70 12.25 9.60 4.68
CA LEU A 70 12.99 10.69 5.32
C LEU A 70 12.91 10.57 6.85
N ARG A 71 11.73 10.18 7.37
CA ARG A 71 11.45 9.95 8.80
C ARG A 71 10.88 8.55 9.02
N SER A 72 11.73 7.53 8.91
CA SER A 72 11.31 6.12 8.94
C SER A 72 10.51 5.72 10.18
N GLU A 73 10.94 6.15 11.37
CA GLU A 73 10.24 5.83 12.62
C GLU A 73 8.87 6.52 12.70
N ALA A 74 8.77 7.78 12.27
CA ALA A 74 7.50 8.50 12.27
C ALA A 74 6.47 7.82 11.35
N VAL A 75 6.90 7.36 10.16
CA VAL A 75 6.02 6.60 9.26
C VAL A 75 5.60 5.26 9.89
N ALA A 76 6.50 4.58 10.59
CA ALA A 76 6.17 3.35 11.30
C ALA A 76 5.15 3.57 12.42
N GLN A 77 5.28 4.67 13.17
CA GLN A 77 4.33 5.06 14.20
C GLN A 77 2.95 5.38 13.62
N LEU A 78 2.88 6.12 12.51
CA LEU A 78 1.61 6.41 11.82
C LEU A 78 0.94 5.13 11.32
N TRP A 79 1.71 4.20 10.77
CA TRP A 79 1.20 2.88 10.39
C TRP A 79 0.70 2.10 11.61
N GLY A 80 1.45 2.14 12.71
CA GLY A 80 1.05 1.56 13.99
C GLY A 80 -0.28 2.13 14.48
N GLN A 81 -0.45 3.45 14.47
CA GLN A 81 -1.70 4.13 14.84
C GLN A 81 -2.86 3.67 13.95
N LYS A 82 -2.68 3.65 12.62
CA LYS A 82 -3.69 3.18 11.66
C LYS A 82 -4.13 1.74 11.95
N LYS A 83 -3.20 0.88 12.39
CA LYS A 83 -3.46 -0.53 12.73
C LYS A 83 -3.70 -0.81 14.21
N LYS A 84 -3.82 0.23 15.05
CA LYS A 84 -3.94 0.11 16.52
C LYS A 84 -2.85 -0.78 17.14
N ASN A 85 -1.63 -0.68 16.64
CA ASN A 85 -0.45 -1.40 17.12
C ASN A 85 0.63 -0.40 17.55
N SER A 86 0.69 -0.10 18.86
CA SER A 86 1.66 0.83 19.45
C SER A 86 3.11 0.33 19.42
N ASN A 87 3.33 -0.97 19.17
CA ASN A 87 4.66 -1.60 19.13
C ASN A 87 5.24 -1.65 17.71
N MET A 88 4.67 -0.90 16.76
CA MET A 88 5.18 -0.82 15.39
C MET A 88 6.48 -0.02 15.33
N THR A 89 7.51 -0.59 14.70
CA THR A 89 8.81 0.06 14.46
C THR A 89 9.17 -0.04 12.99
N TYR A 90 10.16 0.74 12.55
CA TYR A 90 10.62 0.63 11.17
C TYR A 90 11.18 -0.76 10.83
N GLU A 91 11.82 -1.45 11.76
CA GLU A 91 12.34 -2.81 11.54
C GLU A 91 11.22 -3.77 11.16
N LYS A 92 10.08 -3.71 11.88
CA LYS A 92 8.90 -4.53 11.62
C LYS A 92 8.21 -4.12 10.32
N LEU A 93 8.07 -2.82 10.09
CA LEU A 93 7.50 -2.29 8.85
C LEU A 93 8.33 -2.70 7.63
N SER A 94 9.65 -2.51 7.68
CA SER A 94 10.57 -2.90 6.62
C SER A 94 10.56 -4.41 6.39
N ARG A 95 10.29 -5.22 7.42
CA ARG A 95 10.10 -6.67 7.26
C ARG A 95 8.90 -7.01 6.39
N ALA A 96 7.79 -6.29 6.56
CA ALA A 96 6.61 -6.41 5.69
C ALA A 96 6.90 -5.94 4.27
N MET A 97 7.61 -4.82 4.11
CA MET A 97 8.05 -4.33 2.80
C MET A 97 8.87 -5.36 2.03
N ARG A 98 9.80 -6.05 2.70
CA ARG A 98 10.60 -7.12 2.06
C ARG A 98 9.75 -8.31 1.60
N TYR A 99 8.62 -8.60 2.25
CA TYR A 99 7.72 -9.65 1.77
C TYR A 99 7.02 -9.29 0.46
N TYR A 100 6.92 -8.00 0.12
CA TYR A 100 6.34 -7.55 -1.14
C TYR A 100 7.20 -7.84 -2.37
N TYR A 101 8.50 -8.10 -2.21
CA TYR A 101 9.40 -8.40 -3.34
C TYR A 101 8.96 -9.65 -4.11
N LYS A 102 8.65 -10.74 -3.39
CA LYS A 102 8.17 -11.99 -4.03
C LYS A 102 6.83 -11.81 -4.72
N ARG A 103 6.01 -10.86 -4.25
CA ARG A 103 4.69 -10.54 -4.82
C ARG A 103 4.76 -9.47 -5.91
N GLU A 104 5.96 -8.95 -6.21
CA GLU A 104 6.21 -7.90 -7.19
C GLU A 104 5.37 -6.62 -6.97
N ILE A 105 4.93 -6.41 -5.72
CA ILE A 105 4.27 -5.18 -5.28
C ILE A 105 5.33 -4.08 -5.06
N LEU A 106 6.52 -4.49 -4.61
CA LEU A 106 7.70 -3.63 -4.55
C LEU A 106 8.85 -4.32 -5.26
N GLU A 107 9.74 -3.52 -5.81
CA GLU A 107 11.03 -3.93 -6.35
C GLU A 107 12.15 -3.54 -5.39
N ARG A 108 13.14 -4.44 -5.25
CA ARG A 108 14.32 -4.20 -4.43
C ARG A 108 15.21 -3.15 -5.10
N VAL A 109 15.70 -2.19 -4.30
CA VAL A 109 16.70 -1.21 -4.74
C VAL A 109 18.00 -1.46 -4.00
N ASP A 110 19.01 -1.94 -4.71
CA ASP A 110 20.29 -2.34 -4.12
C ASP A 110 21.19 -1.17 -3.73
N GLY A 111 21.96 -1.36 -2.65
CA GLY A 111 22.94 -0.37 -2.15
C GLY A 111 22.34 0.93 -1.60
N ARG A 112 21.01 1.08 -1.62
CA ARG A 112 20.34 2.32 -1.24
C ARG A 112 19.51 2.17 0.03
N ARG A 113 19.97 2.78 1.11
CA ARG A 113 19.27 2.77 2.41
C ARG A 113 17.97 3.56 2.33
N LEU A 114 16.91 3.00 2.91
CA LEU A 114 15.58 3.60 3.03
C LEU A 114 14.88 3.89 1.71
N VAL A 115 15.39 3.34 0.60
CA VAL A 115 14.86 3.56 -0.75
C VAL A 115 14.19 2.29 -1.22
N TYR A 116 13.02 2.45 -1.81
CA TYR A 116 12.18 1.38 -2.33
C TYR A 116 11.60 1.80 -3.66
N LYS A 117 11.14 0.83 -4.45
CA LYS A 117 10.49 1.08 -5.73
C LYS A 117 9.17 0.33 -5.79
N PHE A 118 8.12 1.00 -6.25
CA PHE A 118 6.84 0.35 -6.56
C PHE A 118 7.01 -0.63 -7.73
N GLY A 119 6.50 -1.84 -7.57
CA GLY A 119 6.58 -2.89 -8.59
C GLY A 119 5.34 -2.93 -9.48
N LYS A 120 5.38 -3.76 -10.53
CA LYS A 120 4.29 -3.90 -11.51
C LYS A 120 2.93 -4.31 -10.94
N ASN A 121 2.89 -4.99 -9.77
CA ASN A 121 1.65 -5.41 -9.12
C ASN A 121 1.11 -4.37 -8.12
N SER A 122 1.63 -3.13 -8.17
CA SER A 122 1.13 -1.99 -7.39
C SER A 122 0.60 -0.91 -8.33
N SER A 123 -0.44 -0.19 -7.91
CA SER A 123 -1.17 0.78 -8.74
C SER A 123 -1.59 2.03 -7.97
N GLY A 124 -2.04 3.06 -8.71
CA GLY A 124 -2.51 4.33 -8.18
C GLY A 124 -1.39 5.30 -7.79
N TRP A 125 -0.13 4.98 -8.08
CA TRP A 125 1.02 5.83 -7.76
C TRP A 125 1.56 6.59 -8.97
N LYS A 126 1.31 6.09 -10.19
CA LYS A 126 1.70 6.74 -11.44
C LYS A 126 0.92 8.02 -11.64
N GLU A 127 1.55 9.03 -12.25
CA GLU A 127 0.93 10.35 -12.47
C GLU A 127 -0.38 10.26 -13.25
N GLU A 128 -0.39 9.45 -14.32
CA GLU A 128 -1.56 9.24 -15.19
C GLU A 128 -2.74 8.60 -14.45
N GLU A 129 -2.46 7.63 -13.56
CA GLU A 129 -3.47 6.90 -12.79
C GLU A 129 -4.09 7.78 -11.68
N VAL A 130 -3.30 8.70 -11.10
CA VAL A 130 -3.77 9.62 -10.06
C VAL A 130 -4.70 10.69 -10.63
N LEU A 131 -4.43 11.19 -11.84
CA LEU A 131 -5.25 12.21 -12.49
C LEU A 131 -6.63 11.68 -12.91
N GLN A 132 -6.71 10.42 -13.36
CA GLN A 132 -7.98 9.78 -13.72
C GLN A 132 -8.91 9.54 -12.54
N SER A 133 -8.38 9.47 -11.32
CA SER A 133 -9.17 9.23 -10.10
C SER A 133 -9.80 10.50 -9.52
N ARG A 134 -9.56 11.67 -10.14
CA ARG A 134 -10.07 12.99 -9.70
C ARG A 134 -11.20 13.55 -10.58
N ASN A 135 -11.56 12.85 -11.66
CA ASN A 135 -12.71 13.15 -12.53
C ASN A 135 -13.83 12.14 -12.28
#